data_AF-Q8L293-F1
#
_entry.id   AF-Q8L293-F1
#
_cell.length_a   1.000
_cell.length_b   1.000
_cell.length_c   1.000
_cell.angle_alpha   90.00
_cell.angle_beta   90.00
_cell.angle_gamma   90.00
#
_symmetry.space_group_name_H-M   'P 1'
#
loop_
_entity.id
_entity.type
_entity.pdbx_description
1 polymer ?
#
loop_
_entity_poly.entity_id
_entity_poly.type
_entity_poly.pdbx_seq_one_letter_code
_entity_poly.pdbx_strand_id
1 'polypeptide(L)' 'MLYLIEDSEISRKAIGKYIEVWHYPDGREELRLNDVALPYSTYDRLSEIG' A
#
# COMPACT_ATOMS: atom_id res chain seq x y z
N MET A 1 -8.79 -7.20 0.06
CA MET A 1 -7.72 -6.34 0.57
C MET A 1 -7.74 -5.03 -0.20
N LEU A 2 -8.00 -3.90 0.46
CA LEU A 2 -7.81 -2.57 -0.12
C LEU A 2 -6.63 -1.93 0.60
N TYR A 3 -5.68 -1.36 -0.13
CA TYR A 3 -4.58 -0.61 0.47
C TYR A 3 -4.84 0.89 0.32
N LEU A 4 -4.78 1.61 1.44
CA LEU A 4 -4.81 3.05 1.46
C LEU A 4 -3.38 3.55 1.65
N ILE A 5 -2.80 4.14 0.60
CA ILE A 5 -1.50 4.80 0.69
C ILE A 5 -1.71 6.12 1.44
N GLU A 6 -0.96 6.33 2.51
CA GLU A 6 -1.07 7.54 3.33
C GLU A 6 -0.50 8.75 2.59
N ASP A 7 -1.05 9.95 2.83
CA ASP A 7 -0.49 11.17 2.23
C ASP A 7 0.91 11.43 2.79
N SER A 8 1.88 11.44 1.89
CA SER A 8 3.28 11.78 2.17
C SER A 8 3.91 12.37 0.91
N GLU A 9 5.06 13.03 1.05
CA GLU A 9 5.77 13.57 -0.11
C GLU A 9 6.16 12.47 -1.12
N ILE A 10 6.45 11.26 -0.64
CA ILE A 10 6.80 10.11 -1.47
C ILE A 10 5.54 9.54 -2.13
N SER A 11 4.44 9.42 -1.38
CA SER A 11 3.15 8.95 -1.90
C SER A 11 2.62 9.84 -3.02
N ARG A 12 2.76 11.17 -2.90
CA ARG A 12 2.37 12.10 -3.96
C ARG A 12 3.14 11.89 -5.26
N LYS A 13 4.40 11.42 -5.18
CA LYS A 13 5.21 11.08 -6.36
C LYS A 13 4.76 9.77 -7.02
N ALA A 14 3.96 8.94 -6.34
CA ALA A 14 3.41 7.69 -6.84
C ALA A 14 2.08 7.89 -7.61
N ILE A 15 1.42 9.05 -7.48
CA ILE A 15 0.12 9.31 -8.13
C ILE A 15 0.25 9.15 -9.65
N GLY A 16 -0.63 8.32 -10.23
CA GLY A 16 -0.62 8.03 -11.67
C GLY A 16 0.53 7.15 -12.15
N LYS A 17 1.30 6.55 -11.23
CA LYS A 17 2.39 5.62 -11.54
C LYS A 17 2.04 4.21 -11.08
N TYR A 18 2.68 3.24 -11.72
CA TYR A 18 2.69 1.87 -11.22
C TYR A 18 3.62 1.77 -10.01
N ILE A 19 3.19 0.98 -9.04
CA ILE A 19 3.95 0.63 -7.84
C ILE A 19 4.11 -0.88 -7.78
N GLU A 20 5.11 -1.34 -7.06
CA GLU A 20 5.39 -2.74 -6.85
C GLU A 20 4.76 -3.21 -5.55
N VAL A 21 4.21 -4.43 -5.56
CA VAL A 21 3.68 -5.08 -4.36
C VAL A 21 4.53 -6.31 -4.09
N TRP A 22 5.16 -6.34 -2.93
CA TRP A 22 5.98 -7.47 -2.49
C TRP A 22 5.19 -8.28 -1.48
N HIS A 23 5.07 -9.59 -1.70
CA HIS A 23 4.51 -10.52 -0.74
C HIS A 23 5.62 -11.39 -0.18
N TYR A 24 5.84 -11.30 1.12
CA TYR A 24 6.83 -12.09 1.83
C TYR A 24 6.23 -13.43 2.28
N PRO A 25 7.05 -14.49 2.42
CA PRO A 25 6.56 -15.80 2.85
C PRO A 25 5.93 -15.84 4.25
N ASP A 26 6.24 -14.84 5.08
CA ASP A 26 5.68 -14.68 6.42
C ASP A 26 4.33 -13.95 6.44
N GLY A 27 3.78 -13.64 5.27
CA GLY A 27 2.50 -12.96 5.11
C GLY A 27 2.61 -11.43 5.21
N ARG A 28 3.81 -10.87 5.35
CA ARG A 28 3.99 -9.42 5.21
C ARG A 28 3.85 -8.99 3.77
N GLU A 29 3.35 -7.78 3.59
CA GLU A 29 3.20 -7.15 2.29
C GLU A 29 3.94 -5.82 2.32
N GLU A 30 4.43 -5.35 1.19
CA GLU A 30 5.08 -4.04 1.10
C GLU A 30 4.80 -3.38 -0.25
N LEU A 31 4.38 -2.11 -0.20
CA LEU A 31 4.15 -1.29 -1.37
C LEU A 31 5.38 -0.44 -1.63
N ARG A 32 5.92 -0.46 -2.86
CA ARG A 32 7.16 0.24 -3.20
C ARG A 32 7.01 1.08 -4.48
N LEU A 33 7.60 2.26 -4.50
CA LEU A 33 7.77 3.11 -5.67
C LEU A 33 9.27 3.25 -5.97
N ASN A 34 9.75 2.63 -7.06
CA ASN A 34 11.18 2.64 -7.43
C ASN A 34 12.07 2.25 -6.24
N ASP A 35 11.84 1.06 -5.67
CA ASP A 35 12.52 0.56 -4.46
C ASP A 35 12.27 1.33 -3.15
N VAL A 36 11.46 2.39 -3.13
CA VAL A 36 11.14 3.12 -1.90
C VAL A 36 9.81 2.65 -1.33
N ALA A 37 9.82 2.16 -0.09
CA ALA A 37 8.59 1.74 0.60
C ALA A 37 7.62 2.93 0.79
N LEU A 38 6.36 2.70 0.46
CA LEU A 38 5.27 3.65 0.63
C LEU A 38 4.53 3.36 1.94
N PRO A 39 4.23 4.38 2.76
CA PRO A 39 3.40 4.20 3.92
C PRO A 39 1.97 3.85 3.49
N TYR A 40 1.40 2.80 4.09
CA TYR A 40 0.06 2.36 3.76
C TYR A 40 -0.64 1.71 4.95
N SER A 41 -1.97 1.74 4.90
CA SER A 41 -2.85 1.01 5.79
C SER A 41 -3.69 0.00 5.01
N THR A 42 -3.92 -1.18 5.58
CA THR A 42 -4.85 -2.17 5.02
C THR A 42 -6.26 -1.86 5.46
N TYR A 43 -7.13 -1.56 4.51
CA TYR A 43 -8.57 -1.43 4.76
C TYR A 43 -9.26 -2.76 4.48
N ASP A 44 -9.65 -3.46 5.55
CA ASP A 44 -10.47 -4.65 5.44
C ASP A 44 -11.95 -4.27 5.45
N ARG A 45 -12.51 -4.05 4.25
CA ARG A 45 -13.91 -3.65 4.06
C ARG A 45 -14.92 -4.74 4.45
N LEU A 46 -14.46 -5.90 4.96
CA LEU A 46 -15.33 -7.00 5.36
C LEU A 46 -16.00 -6.78 6.72
N SER A 47 -15.57 -5.79 7.52
CA SER A 47 -16.11 -5.54 8.87
C SER A 47 -17.19 -4.45 8.94
N GLU A 48 -17.60 -3.84 7.83
CA GLU A 48 -18.55 -2.70 7.82
C GLU A 48 -19.98 -3.03 7.37
N ILE A 49 -20.33 -4.33 7.29
CA ILE A 49 -21.72 -4.76 7.14
C ILE A 49 -22.10 -5.54 8.40
N GLY A 50 -22.22 -4.81 9.51
CA GLY A 50 -22.83 -5.27 10.76
C GLY A 50 -24.24 -4.71 10.92
#